data_AF-A0A4Y9Y5H4-F1
#
_entry.id   AF-A0A4Y9Y5H4-F1
#
_cell.length_a   1.000
_cell.length_b   1.000
_cell.length_c   1.000
_cell.angle_alpha   90.00
_cell.angle_beta   90.00
_cell.angle_gamma   90.00
#
_symmetry.space_group_name_H-M   'P 1'
#
loop_
_entity.id
_entity.type
_entity.pdbx_description
1 polymer ?
#
loop_
_entity_poly.entity_id
_entity_poly.type
_entity_poly.pdbx_seq_one_letter_code
_entity_poly.pdbx_strand_id
1 'polypeptide(L)'
;MLRSQARAPRTTAAALARRNFNASAARSQQHLVILGSGWGGYELLRGIDKKRWHITIVSPNNYFNFTPLLASCCVGTLEFRSAIEPVRRYTPQVVSRISSVLRVP
;
A
#
# COMPACT_ATOMS: atom_id res chain seq x y z
N MET A 1 -28.11 -43.29 32.03
CA MET A 1 -28.75 -42.71 30.82
C MET A 1 -29.31 -41.36 31.25
N LEU A 2 -28.87 -40.17 30.83
CA LEU A 2 -28.48 -39.67 29.52
C LEU A 2 -27.48 -38.50 29.70
N ARG A 3 -26.57 -38.33 28.76
CA ARG A 3 -25.50 -37.30 28.74
C ARG A 3 -26.11 -35.90 28.52
N SER A 4 -25.83 -34.95 29.41
CA SER A 4 -26.00 -33.52 29.14
C SER A 4 -24.63 -32.92 28.76
N GLN A 5 -24.39 -32.80 27.46
CA GLN A 5 -23.28 -32.06 26.89
C GLN A 5 -23.77 -30.63 26.60
N ALA A 6 -23.32 -29.64 27.37
CA ALA A 6 -23.60 -28.23 27.12
C ALA A 6 -22.33 -27.37 27.26
N ARG A 7 -21.56 -27.38 26.18
CA ARG A 7 -20.87 -26.25 25.52
C ARG A 7 -20.12 -25.24 26.41
N ALA A 8 -18.79 -25.41 26.48
CA ALA A 8 -17.83 -24.37 26.87
C ALA A 8 -17.93 -23.14 25.94
N PRO A 9 -17.86 -21.90 26.48
CA PRO A 9 -17.77 -20.71 25.63
C PRO A 9 -16.39 -20.68 24.97
N ARG A 10 -16.43 -20.77 23.64
CA ARG A 10 -15.28 -20.69 22.75
C ARG A 10 -14.58 -19.34 22.94
N THR A 11 -13.35 -19.37 23.38
CA THR A 11 -12.36 -18.30 23.29
C THR A 11 -12.21 -17.86 21.83
N THR A 12 -12.76 -16.71 21.44
CA THR A 12 -12.49 -16.14 20.11
C THR A 12 -12.41 -14.61 20.12
N ALA A 13 -11.22 -14.13 19.78
CA ALA A 13 -10.97 -12.96 18.91
C ALA A 13 -11.01 -11.52 19.47
N ALA A 14 -10.98 -11.28 20.79
CA ALA A 14 -10.69 -9.94 21.32
C ALA A 14 -9.19 -9.72 21.67
N ALA A 15 -8.35 -10.75 21.52
CA ALA A 15 -6.95 -10.75 21.95
C ALA A 15 -5.93 -10.39 20.84
N LEU A 16 -6.35 -10.06 19.62
CA LEU A 16 -5.42 -9.85 18.50
C LEU A 16 -5.74 -8.56 17.74
N ALA A 17 -5.33 -7.43 18.32
CA ALA A 17 -4.65 -6.35 17.59
C ALA A 17 -4.48 -5.12 18.50
N ARG A 18 -3.74 -5.25 19.60
CA ARG A 18 -2.95 -4.11 20.06
C ARG A 18 -1.93 -3.88 18.94
N ARG A 19 -2.23 -2.98 17.99
CA ARG A 19 -1.25 -2.52 17.02
C ARG A 19 -0.18 -1.79 17.82
N ASN A 20 0.89 -2.50 18.13
CA ASN A 20 2.10 -1.90 18.66
C ASN A 20 2.61 -0.91 17.60
N PHE A 21 2.30 0.36 17.77
CA PHE A 21 3.05 1.46 17.18
C PHE A 21 4.38 1.55 17.94
N ASN A 22 5.19 0.49 17.88
CA ASN A 22 6.50 0.50 18.48
C ASN A 22 7.32 1.51 17.67
N ALA A 23 7.71 2.63 18.28
CA ALA A 23 8.62 3.57 17.66
C ALA A 23 9.92 2.80 17.34
N SER A 24 10.19 2.62 16.04
CA SER A 24 11.37 1.90 15.59
C SER A 24 12.62 2.55 16.18
N ALA A 25 13.52 1.73 16.71
CA ALA A 25 14.84 2.14 17.19
C ALA A 25 15.52 3.07 16.16
N ALA A 26 16.31 4.04 16.64
CA ALA A 26 17.00 5.05 15.82
C ALA A 26 17.86 4.37 14.74
N ARG A 27 17.25 4.12 13.59
CA ARG A 27 17.91 3.55 12.42
C ARG A 27 18.67 4.70 11.76
N SER A 28 19.92 4.45 11.36
CA SER A 28 20.77 5.43 10.67
C SER A 28 20.14 5.98 9.38
N GLN A 29 19.14 5.27 8.83
CA GLN A 29 18.33 5.67 7.71
C GLN A 29 16.87 5.74 8.12
N GLN A 30 16.28 6.91 7.88
CA GLN A 30 14.88 7.15 8.17
C GLN A 30 14.00 6.42 7.15
N HIS A 31 12.88 5.86 7.61
CA HIS A 31 11.95 5.08 6.80
C HIS A 31 10.82 5.98 6.31
N LEU A 32 10.71 6.17 4.99
CA LEU A 32 9.61 6.89 4.38
C LEU A 32 8.61 5.89 3.79
N VAL A 33 7.39 5.88 4.33
CA VAL A 33 6.28 5.11 3.77
C VAL A 33 5.36 6.05 2.98
N ILE A 34 5.22 5.79 1.68
CA ILE A 34 4.33 6.55 0.79
C ILE A 34 3.05 5.73 0.60
N LEU A 35 1.91 6.30 0.99
CA LEU A 35 0.60 5.69 0.80
C LEU A 35 -0.01 6.23 -0.50
N GLY A 36 -0.10 5.35 -1.51
CA GLY A 36 -0.61 5.68 -2.84
C GLY A 36 0.47 6.12 -3.82
N SER A 37 0.35 5.66 -5.06
CA SER A 37 1.29 5.93 -6.17
C SER A 37 0.72 6.93 -7.18
N GLY A 38 -0.08 7.90 -6.73
CA GLY A 38 -0.62 8.99 -7.56
C GLY A 38 0.37 10.14 -7.74
N TRP A 39 -0.12 11.30 -8.18
CA TRP A 39 0.71 12.50 -8.43
C TRP A 39 1.58 12.92 -7.24
N GLY A 40 1.00 12.98 -6.03
CA GLY A 40 1.76 13.37 -4.83
C GLY A 40 2.83 12.35 -4.43
N GLY A 41 2.51 11.05 -4.52
CA GLY A 41 3.47 9.99 -4.24
C GLY A 41 4.59 9.93 -5.28
N TYR A 42 4.26 10.17 -6.55
CA TYR A 42 5.20 10.21 -7.66
C TYR A 42 6.17 11.39 -7.56
N GLU A 43 5.67 12.59 -7.25
CA GLU A 43 6.51 13.78 -7.12
C GLU A 43 7.45 13.69 -5.91
N LEU A 44 6.97 13.17 -4.78
CA LEU A 44 7.81 12.85 -3.63
C LEU A 44 8.92 11.86 -4.00
N LEU A 45 8.60 10.82 -4.76
CA LEU A 45 9.57 9.81 -5.19
C LEU A 45 10.66 10.37 -6.12
N ARG A 46 10.31 11.39 -6.91
CA ARG A 46 11.22 12.09 -7.82
C ARG A 46 12.14 13.07 -7.07
N GLY A 47 11.61 13.80 -6.11
CA GLY A 47 12.34 14.85 -5.38
C GLY A 47 13.19 14.35 -4.20
N ILE A 48 12.97 13.13 -3.72
CA ILE A 48 13.64 12.64 -2.52
C ILE A 48 14.96 11.93 -2.78
N ASP A 49 15.94 12.16 -1.91
CA ASP A 49 17.25 11.51 -1.96
C ASP A 49 17.16 10.06 -1.44
N LYS A 50 17.23 9.11 -2.36
CA LYS A 50 17.12 7.66 -2.11
C LYS A 50 18.30 7.08 -1.33
N LYS A 51 19.39 7.83 -1.14
CA LYS A 51 20.56 7.38 -0.36
C LYS A 51 20.36 7.53 1.14
N ARG A 52 19.55 8.52 1.57
CA ARG A 52 19.34 8.86 2.99
C ARG A 52 18.09 8.20 3.57
N TRP A 53 17.11 7.90 2.72
CA TRP A 53 15.80 7.40 3.11
C TRP A 53 15.55 6.02 2.53
N HIS A 54 15.08 5.09 3.36
CA HIS A 54 14.53 3.83 2.89
C HIS A 54 13.05 4.05 2.54
N ILE A 55 12.72 3.98 1.24
CA ILE A 55 11.39 4.33 0.72
C ILE A 55 10.59 3.06 0.48
N THR A 56 9.40 3.00 1.05
CA THR A 56 8.42 1.93 0.79
C THR A 56 7.13 2.54 0.28
N ILE A 57 6.69 2.13 -0.90
CA ILE A 57 5.39 2.55 -1.45
C ILE A 57 4.37 1.46 -1.18
N VAL A 58 3.25 1.85 -0.57
CA VAL A 58 2.09 1.01 -0.35
C VAL A 58 0.94 1.57 -1.19
N SER A 59 0.59 0.84 -2.25
CA SER A 59 -0.52 1.18 -3.12
C SER A 59 -1.26 -0.11 -3.49
N PRO A 60 -2.59 -0.08 -3.64
CA PRO A 60 -3.33 -1.22 -4.18
C PRO A 60 -2.89 -1.54 -5.62
N ASN A 61 -2.44 -0.53 -6.37
CA ASN A 61 -1.99 -0.66 -7.77
C ASN A 61 -0.50 -0.33 -7.91
N ASN A 62 0.23 -1.13 -8.68
CA ASN A 62 1.69 -1.01 -8.91
C ASN A 62 2.07 -0.02 -10.02
N TYR A 63 1.13 0.81 -10.45
CA TYR A 63 1.27 1.70 -11.59
C TYR A 63 0.75 3.09 -11.26
N PHE A 64 1.32 4.08 -11.94
CA PHE A 64 0.86 5.47 -11.89
C PHE A 64 0.15 5.78 -13.21
N ASN A 65 -1.07 6.32 -13.14
CA ASN A 65 -1.75 6.81 -14.32
C ASN A 65 -1.43 8.29 -14.50
N PHE A 66 -0.86 8.64 -15.64
CA PHE A 66 -0.71 10.01 -16.06
C PHE A 66 -2.06 10.52 -16.54
N THR A 67 -2.86 11.00 -15.59
CA THR A 67 -4.24 11.46 -15.80
C THR A 67 -4.43 12.46 -16.95
N PRO A 68 -3.47 13.34 -17.32
CA PRO A 68 -3.61 14.21 -18.48
C PRO A 68 -3.66 13.46 -19.82
N LEU A 69 -2.91 12.35 -19.97
CA LEU A 69 -2.93 11.55 -21.21
C LEU A 69 -4.10 10.56 -21.25
N LEU A 70 -4.79 10.37 -20.13
CA LEU A 70 -5.99 9.54 -20.09
C LEU A 70 -7.10 10.12 -20.99
N ALA A 71 -7.21 11.46 -21.07
CA ALA A 71 -8.14 12.13 -21.98
C ALA A 71 -7.86 11.79 -23.45
N SER A 72 -6.59 11.78 -23.86
CA SER A 72 -6.16 11.37 -25.20
C SER A 72 -6.38 9.88 -25.48
N CYS A 73 -6.34 9.04 -24.43
CA CYS A 73 -6.72 7.62 -24.55
C CYS A 73 -8.23 7.45 -24.79
N CYS A 74 -9.07 8.28 -24.15
CA CYS A 74 -10.53 8.22 -24.33
C CYS A 74 -10.97 8.60 -25.75
N VAL A 75 -10.25 9.50 -26.42
CA VAL A 75 -10.49 9.89 -27.83
C VAL A 75 -9.75 8.99 -28.83
N GLY A 76 -9.04 7.95 -28.37
CA GLY A 76 -8.38 6.96 -29.21
C GLY A 76 -7.09 7.44 -29.90
N THR A 77 -6.54 8.60 -29.51
CA THR A 77 -5.29 9.13 -30.07
C THR A 77 -4.07 8.43 -29.50
N LEU A 78 -4.15 7.94 -28.26
CA LEU A 78 -3.07 7.23 -27.57
C LEU A 78 -3.56 5.91 -26.99
N GLU A 79 -2.68 4.92 -26.93
CA GLU A 79 -2.99 3.65 -26.27
C GLU A 79 -2.99 3.82 -24.74
N PHE A 80 -3.89 3.14 -24.03
CA PHE A 80 -3.97 3.19 -22.57
C PHE A 80 -2.65 2.84 -21.88
N ARG A 81 -1.83 1.98 -22.50
CA ARG A 81 -0.50 1.62 -22.00
C ARG A 81 0.46 2.80 -21.94
N SER A 82 0.30 3.80 -22.80
CA SER A 82 1.12 5.02 -22.82
C SER A 82 0.76 5.99 -21.69
N ALA A 83 -0.46 5.91 -21.16
CA ALA A 83 -0.88 6.71 -20.00
C ALA A 83 -0.49 6.06 -18.67
N ILE A 84 0.12 4.87 -18.67
CA ILE A 84 0.52 4.15 -17.47
C ILE A 84 2.05 4.18 -17.32
N GLU A 85 2.54 4.73 -16.23
CA GLU A 85 3.95 4.69 -15.87
C GLU A 85 4.21 3.63 -14.78
N PRO A 86 5.15 2.68 -15.01
CA PRO A 86 5.51 1.68 -14.01
C PRO A 86 6.34 2.30 -12.87
N VAL A 87 5.79 2.27 -11.65
CA VAL A 87 6.43 2.79 -10.42
C VAL A 87 7.75 2.08 -10.08
N ARG A 88 7.94 0.87 -10.61
CA ARG A 88 9.15 0.04 -10.43
C ARG A 88 10.42 0.69 -10.97
N ARG A 89 10.33 1.62 -11.93
CA ARG A 89 11.51 2.35 -12.45
C ARG A 89 12.19 3.20 -11.37
N TYR A 90 11.45 3.63 -10.36
CA TYR A 90 11.93 4.59 -9.38
C TYR A 90 12.27 3.99 -8.03
N THR A 91 11.73 2.82 -7.69
CA THR A 91 12.05 2.10 -6.45
C THR A 91 11.90 0.60 -6.65
N PRO A 92 12.92 -0.22 -6.30
CA PRO A 92 12.81 -1.69 -6.40
C PRO A 92 11.89 -2.29 -5.32
N GLN A 93 11.61 -1.55 -4.24
CA GLN A 93 10.81 -2.00 -3.10
C GLN A 93 9.39 -1.43 -3.13
N VAL A 94 8.60 -1.84 -4.12
CA VAL A 94 7.17 -1.55 -4.15
C VAL A 94 6.44 -2.70 -3.46
N VAL A 95 5.85 -2.43 -2.30
CA VAL A 95 5.04 -3.41 -1.56
C VAL A 95 3.59 -3.14 -1.92
N SER A 96 3.09 -3.77 -3.00
CA SER A 96 1.66 -3.81 -3.27
C SER A 96 1.00 -4.74 -2.26
N ARG A 97 0.58 -4.19 -1.12
CA ARG A 97 -0.42 -4.84 -0.29
C ARG A 97 -1.78 -4.40 -0.80
N ILE A 98 -2.42 -5.30 -1.55
CA ILE A 98 -3.87 -5.26 -1.74
C ILE A 98 -4.48 -5.68 -0.40
N SER A 99 -4.37 -4.83 0.62
CA SER A 99 -5.30 -4.89 1.74
C SER A 99 -6.46 -4.01 1.31
N SER A 100 -7.40 -4.60 0.59
CA SER A 100 -8.75 -4.06 0.58
C SER A 100 -9.10 -3.80 2.05
N VAL A 101 -9.29 -2.52 2.36
CA VAL A 101 -9.95 -2.07 3.58
C VAL A 101 -11.36 -2.64 3.51
N LEU A 102 -11.48 -3.91 3.89
CA LEU A 102 -12.72 -4.68 3.93
C LEU A 102 -12.68 -5.48 5.24
N ARG A 103 -12.65 -4.70 6.31
CA ARG A 103 -13.18 -5.08 7.62
C ARG A 103 -13.72 -3.82 8.29
N VAL A 104 -14.83 -3.35 7.72
CA VAL A 104 -15.82 -2.59 8.46
C VAL A 104 -16.99 -3.57 8.63
N PRO A 105 -17.43 -3.86 9.87
CA PRO A 105 -18.51 -4.80 10.14
C PRO A 105 -19.85 -4.34 9.55
#